data_AF-A0AAC8YYC4-F1
#
_entry.id   AF-A0AAC8YYC4-F1
#
_cell.length_a   1.000
_cell.length_b   1.000
_cell.length_c   1.000
_cell.angle_alpha   90.00
_cell.angle_beta   90.00
_cell.angle_gamma   90.00
#
_symmetry.space_group_name_H-M   'P 1'
#
loop_
_entity.id
_entity.type
_entity.pdbx_description
1 polymer ?
#
loop_
_entity_poly.entity_id
_entity_poly.type
_entity_poly.pdbx_seq_one_letter_code
_entity_poly.pdbx_strand_id
1 'polypeptide(L)'
;MGPLLERASVPVSPDLHLRGELVEGPLGLLLQAGGGHWELDAPRSARRLVGREVEVTGHRAGFNGLICKQVWPAGTAQPRRMQLPIERLLVGGFVIYGLLATLAGLAGQLS
;
A
#
# COMPACT_ATOMS: atom_id res chain seq x y z
N MET A 1 28.68 -2.16 27.79
CA MET A 1 28.39 -2.76 26.47
C MET A 1 26.91 -3.08 26.40
N GLY A 2 26.08 -2.16 25.89
CA GLY A 2 24.66 -2.38 25.63
C GLY A 2 24.40 -2.19 24.13
N PRO A 3 23.61 -3.04 23.47
CA PRO A 3 23.50 -3.01 22.02
C PRO A 3 22.67 -1.80 21.58
N LEU A 4 23.27 -0.99 20.70
CA LEU A 4 22.65 0.00 19.84
C LEU A 4 21.60 -0.68 18.94
N LEU A 5 20.39 -0.88 19.45
CA LEU A 5 19.19 -1.05 18.65
C LEU A 5 18.46 0.30 18.57
N GLU A 6 19.23 1.33 18.22
CA GLU A 6 18.67 2.50 17.57
C GLU A 6 18.30 2.04 16.16
N ARG A 7 17.13 1.39 16.04
CA ARG A 7 16.43 1.34 14.76
C ARG A 7 16.35 2.78 14.33
N ALA A 8 17.20 3.15 13.37
CA ALA A 8 17.09 4.41 12.66
C ALA A 8 15.66 4.43 12.10
N SER A 9 14.75 5.06 12.84
CA SER A 9 13.48 5.50 12.33
C SER A 9 13.85 6.55 11.32
N VAL A 10 14.12 6.08 10.09
CA VAL A 10 14.19 6.91 8.90
C VAL A 10 13.06 7.91 9.06
N PRO A 11 13.34 9.23 9.05
CA PRO A 11 12.28 10.22 9.13
C PRO A 11 11.35 9.90 7.96
N VAL A 12 10.19 9.36 8.27
CA VAL A 12 9.14 9.12 7.30
C VAL A 12 8.80 10.50 6.81
N SER A 13 9.35 10.86 5.64
CA SER A 13 9.02 12.10 4.95
C SER A 13 7.49 12.17 4.93
N PRO A 14 6.88 13.33 5.22
CA PRO A 14 5.43 13.44 5.26
C PRO A 14 4.85 12.86 3.97
N ASP A 15 3.78 12.07 4.09
CA ASP A 15 3.11 11.47 2.95
C ASP A 15 2.75 12.59 1.96
N LEU A 16 3.39 12.54 0.79
CA LEU A 16 3.24 13.55 -0.23
C LEU A 16 2.05 13.16 -1.09
N HIS A 17 1.07 14.04 -1.13
CA HIS A 17 -0.09 13.93 -2.01
C HIS A 17 0.15 14.79 -3.25
N LEU A 18 0.26 14.15 -4.41
CA LEU A 18 0.39 14.81 -5.69
C LEU A 18 -0.77 14.44 -6.59
N ARG A 19 -1.27 15.42 -7.34
CA ARG A 19 -2.26 15.24 -8.39
C ARG A 19 -1.66 15.69 -9.71
N GLY A 20 -1.81 14.87 -10.74
CA GLY A 20 -1.21 15.14 -12.04
C GLY A 20 -1.59 14.11 -13.10
N GLU A 21 -1.10 14.32 -14.31
CA GLU A 21 -1.28 13.36 -15.39
C GLU A 21 -0.23 12.27 -15.31
N LEU A 22 -0.66 11.01 -15.40
CA LEU A 22 0.26 9.87 -15.47
C LEU A 22 0.66 9.63 -16.92
N VAL A 23 1.95 9.78 -17.21
CA VAL A 23 2.54 9.64 -18.54
C VAL A 23 3.51 8.45 -18.53
N GLU A 24 3.59 7.73 -19.64
CA GLU A 24 4.59 6.68 -19.82
C GLU A 24 5.92 7.30 -20.28
N GLY A 25 6.97 7.11 -19.48
CA GLY A 25 8.32 7.56 -19.77
C GLY A 25 9.20 6.42 -20.31
N PRO A 26 10.40 6.75 -20.82
CA PRO A 26 11.33 5.75 -21.38
C PRO A 26 11.87 4.75 -20.35
N LEU A 27 11.89 5.10 -19.06
CA LEU A 27 12.41 4.27 -17.97
C LEU A 27 11.31 3.74 -17.03
N GLY A 28 10.07 4.21 -17.16
CA GLY A 28 9.01 3.90 -16.19
C GLY A 28 7.79 4.80 -16.29
N LEU A 29 7.06 4.93 -15.19
CA LEU A 29 5.89 5.80 -15.10
C LEU A 29 6.32 7.18 -14.59
N LEU A 30 5.85 8.23 -15.25
CA LEU A 30 6.10 9.62 -14.89
C LEU A 30 4.77 10.26 -14.47
N LEU A 31 4.77 11.02 -13.38
CA LEU A 31 3.65 11.86 -12.97
C LEU A 31 4.01 13.31 -13.25
N GLN A 32 3.25 13.96 -14.13
CA GLN A 32 3.39 15.37 -14.41
C GLN A 32 2.49 16.17 -13.45
N ALA A 33 3.08 16.79 -12.44
CA ALA A 33 2.37 17.48 -11.37
C ALA A 33 3.09 18.78 -10.99
N GLY A 34 2.31 19.87 -10.78
CA GLY A 34 2.84 21.15 -10.31
C GLY A 34 3.87 21.81 -11.24
N GLY A 35 3.83 21.50 -12.54
CA GLY A 35 4.79 22.01 -13.53
C GLY A 35 6.11 21.22 -13.61
N GLY A 36 6.26 20.14 -12.85
CA GLY A 36 7.42 19.24 -12.88
C GLY A 36 7.06 17.80 -13.25
N HIS A 37 8.10 16.98 -13.46
CA HIS A 37 7.96 15.55 -13.71
C HIS A 37 8.49 14.77 -12.51
N TRP A 38 7.69 13.83 -12.04
CA TRP A 38 8.02 12.93 -10.94
C TRP A 38 8.14 11.51 -11.46
N GLU A 39 9.24 10.84 -11.13
CA GLU A 39 9.43 9.44 -11.48
C GLU A 39 8.74 8.56 -10.44
N LEU A 40 7.71 7.83 -10.89
CA LEU A 40 6.93 6.95 -10.03
C LEU A 40 7.53 5.54 -10.05
N ASP A 41 7.99 5.11 -8.88
CA ASP A 41 8.16 3.68 -8.62
C ASP A 41 6.80 3.12 -8.19
N ALA A 42 6.02 2.69 -9.17
CA ALA A 42 4.66 2.21 -8.98
C ALA A 42 4.48 0.75 -9.48
N PRO A 43 3.60 -0.03 -8.83
CA PRO A 43 3.32 -1.40 -9.24
C PRO A 43 2.71 -1.45 -10.65
N ARG A 44 2.85 -2.59 -11.33
CA ARG A 44 2.36 -2.80 -12.71
C ARG A 44 0.88 -2.44 -12.92
N SER A 45 0.06 -2.48 -11.87
CA SER A 45 -1.34 -2.04 -11.91
C SER A 45 -1.52 -0.56 -12.26
N ALA A 46 -0.55 0.29 -11.91
CA ALA A 46 -0.57 1.73 -12.21
C ALA A 46 -0.47 2.01 -13.72
N ARG A 47 0.09 1.09 -14.52
CA ARG A 47 0.16 1.25 -15.98
C ARG A 47 -1.21 1.37 -16.64
N ARG A 48 -2.27 0.82 -16.03
CA ARG A 48 -3.64 0.94 -16.53
C ARG A 48 -4.21 2.36 -16.41
N LEU A 49 -3.55 3.23 -15.64
CA LEU A 49 -3.95 4.60 -15.38
C LEU A 49 -3.14 5.60 -16.22
N VAL A 50 -2.26 5.13 -17.11
CA VAL A 50 -1.50 5.99 -18.03
C VAL A 50 -2.46 6.74 -18.96
N GLY A 51 -2.15 8.01 -19.22
CA GLY A 51 -2.98 8.93 -20.01
C GLY A 51 -4.22 9.45 -19.25
N ARG A 52 -4.26 9.28 -17.93
CA ARG A 52 -5.33 9.81 -17.08
C ARG A 52 -4.77 10.72 -16.00
N GLU A 53 -5.60 11.65 -15.55
CA GLU A 53 -5.33 12.41 -14.34
C GLU A 53 -5.49 11.48 -13.12
N VAL A 54 -4.44 11.42 -12.30
CA VAL A 54 -4.37 10.56 -11.13
C VAL A 54 -3.97 11.35 -9.90
N GLU A 55 -4.44 10.88 -8.76
CA GLU A 55 -3.95 11.28 -7.44
C GLU A 55 -3.06 10.16 -6.90
N VAL A 56 -1.91 10.57 -6.38
CA VAL A 56 -0.87 9.68 -5.88
C VAL A 56 -0.53 10.11 -4.47
N THR A 57 -0.47 9.13 -3.57
CA THR A 57 0.15 9.29 -2.25
C THR A 57 1.40 8.46 -2.17
N GLY A 58 2.46 9.02 -1.62
CA GLY A 58 3.72 8.32 -1.50
C GLY A 58 4.75 9.06 -0.68
N HIS A 59 5.96 8.54 -0.71
CA HIS A 59 7.11 9.22 -0.11
C HIS A 59 8.04 9.71 -1.20
N ARG A 60 8.61 10.89 -1.00
CA ARG A 60 9.67 11.38 -1.86
C ARG A 60 10.92 10.53 -1.69
N ALA A 61 11.42 9.97 -2.79
CA ALA A 61 12.67 9.24 -2.86
C ALA A 61 13.68 10.02 -3.71
N GLY A 62 14.55 10.78 -3.06
CA GLY A 62 15.56 11.62 -3.71
C GLY A 62 14.99 12.94 -4.25
N PHE A 63 15.46 13.37 -5.42
CA PHE A 63 15.08 14.66 -6.02
C PHE A 63 13.71 14.62 -6.70
N ASN A 64 13.56 13.77 -7.72
CA ASN A 64 12.34 13.66 -8.52
C ASN A 64 11.64 12.30 -8.38
N GLY A 65 12.19 11.39 -7.58
CA GLY A 65 11.59 10.08 -7.35
C GLY A 65 10.45 10.16 -6.33
N LEU A 66 9.37 9.45 -6.60
CA LEU A 66 8.24 9.26 -5.70
C LEU A 66 7.97 7.76 -5.57
N ILE A 67 8.17 7.22 -4.37
CA ILE A 67 7.73 5.86 -4.04
C ILE A 67 6.23 5.89 -3.83
N CYS A 68 5.50 5.35 -4.81
CA CYS A 68 4.04 5.35 -4.81
C CYS A 68 3.52 4.34 -3.77
N LYS A 69 2.83 4.82 -2.73
CA LYS A 69 2.07 3.97 -1.81
C LYS A 69 0.72 3.57 -2.41
N GLN A 70 0.03 4.52 -3.00
CA GLN A 70 -1.29 4.36 -3.61
C GLN A 70 -1.45 5.33 -4.78
N VAL A 71 -2.13 4.87 -5.83
CA VAL A 71 -2.49 5.67 -7.01
C VAL A 71 -3.93 5.36 -7.39
N TRP A 72 -4.70 6.39 -7.71
CA TRP A 72 -6.09 6.26 -8.15
C TRP A 72 -6.46 7.39 -9.13
N PRO A 73 -7.51 7.20 -9.96
CA PRO A 73 -7.98 8.27 -10.84
C PRO A 73 -8.42 9.50 -10.06
N ALA A 74 -8.04 10.69 -10.51
CA ALA A 74 -8.47 11.94 -9.90
C ALA A 74 -10.01 12.04 -9.87
N GLY A 75 -10.57 12.52 -8.75
CA GLY A 75 -12.02 12.61 -8.55
C GLY A 75 -12.70 11.32 -8.09
N THR A 76 -11.97 10.22 -7.92
CA THR A 76 -12.48 9.00 -7.27
C THR A 76 -12.11 8.98 -5.79
N ALA A 77 -12.96 8.37 -4.95
CA ALA A 77 -12.64 8.21 -3.54
C ALA A 77 -11.36 7.39 -3.38
N GLN A 78 -10.44 7.88 -2.54
CA GLN A 78 -9.17 7.20 -2.30
C GLN A 78 -9.42 5.73 -1.94
N PRO A 79 -8.81 4.77 -2.67
CA PRO A 79 -9.00 3.37 -2.40
C PRO A 79 -8.46 3.07 -1.01
N ARG A 80 -9.37 2.74 -0.09
CA ARG A 80 -9.01 2.34 1.27
C ARG A 80 -8.32 0.99 1.18
N ARG A 81 -6.99 0.99 1.07
CA ARG A 81 -6.20 -0.25 1.15
C ARG A 81 -6.43 -0.83 2.54
N MET A 82 -7.31 -1.83 2.62
CA MET A 82 -7.49 -2.65 3.81
C MET A 82 -6.17 -3.39 4.05
N GLN A 83 -5.29 -2.77 4.83
CA GLN A 83 -4.12 -3.43 5.39
C GLN A 83 -4.62 -4.29 6.54
N LEU A 84 -5.25 -5.43 6.21
CA LEU A 84 -5.46 -6.48 7.18
C LEU A 84 -4.10 -7.13 7.41
N PRO A 85 -3.47 -6.94 8.58
CA PRO A 85 -2.18 -7.57 8.85
C PRO A 85 -2.38 -9.08 8.79
N ILE A 86 -1.46 -9.77 8.10
CA ILE A 86 -1.50 -11.23 7.91
C ILE A 86 -1.62 -11.94 9.27
N GLU A 87 -0.99 -11.41 10.33
CA GLU A 87 -1.14 -11.88 11.70
C GLU A 87 -2.60 -11.94 12.17
N ARG A 88 -3.41 -10.90 11.92
CA ARG A 88 -4.84 -10.93 12.29
C ARG A 88 -5.60 -11.98 11.52
N LEU A 89 -5.21 -12.25 10.28
CA LEU A 89 -5.86 -13.25 9.44
C LEU A 89 -5.54 -14.66 9.95
N LEU A 90 -4.28 -14.91 10.35
CA LEU A 90 -3.84 -16.16 10.96
C LEU A 90 -4.52 -16.40 12.32
N VAL A 91 -4.50 -15.40 13.20
CA VAL A 91 -5.14 -15.49 14.53
C VAL A 91 -6.64 -15.71 14.37
N GLY A 92 -7.31 -14.95 13.49
CA GLY A 92 -8.73 -15.12 13.20
C GLY A 92 -9.05 -16.51 12.67
N GLY A 93 -8.25 -17.01 11.72
CA GLY A 93 -8.40 -18.37 11.19
C GLY A 93 -8.24 -19.44 12.27
N PHE A 94 -7.26 -19.30 13.16
CA PHE A 94 -7.02 -20.24 14.24
C PHE A 94 -8.18 -20.27 15.25
N VAL A 95 -8.72 -19.10 15.61
CA VAL A 95 -9.88 -18.99 16.52
C VAL A 95 -11.12 -19.62 15.89
N ILE A 96 -11.40 -19.32 14.61
CA ILE A 96 -12.55 -19.89 13.89
C ILE A 96 -12.42 -21.41 13.80
N TYR A 97 -11.24 -21.90 13.45
CA TYR A 97 -10.98 -23.32 13.36
C TYR A 97 -11.14 -24.03 14.72
N GLY A 98 -10.58 -23.45 15.79
CA GLY A 98 -10.73 -23.98 17.14
C GLY A 98 -12.18 -24.06 17.60
N LEU A 99 -12.99 -23.04 17.28
CA LEU A 99 -14.43 -22.99 17.57
C LEU A 99 -15.19 -24.08 16.79
N LEU A 100 -14.89 -24.26 15.50
CA LEU A 100 -15.51 -25.30 14.68
C LEU A 100 -15.14 -26.70 15.17
N ALA A 101 -13.88 -26.93 15.55
CA ALA A 101 -13.41 -28.21 16.06
C ALA A 101 -14.08 -28.56 17.40
N THR A 102 -14.26 -27.58 18.30
CA THR A 102 -14.95 -27.80 19.57
C THR A 102 -16.44 -28.08 19.38
N LEU A 103 -17.11 -27.37 18.48
CA LEU A 103 -18.52 -27.66 18.14
C LEU A 103 -18.68 -29.05 17.52
N ALA A 104 -17.79 -29.44 16.61
CA ALA A 104 -17.80 -30.78 16.00
C ALA A 104 -17.55 -31.89 17.05
N GLY A 105 -16.62 -31.68 17.97
CA GLY A 105 -16.35 -32.61 19.07
C GLY A 105 -17.55 -32.76 20.01
N LEU A 106 -18.21 -31.67 20.37
CA LEU A 106 -19.43 -31.69 21.19
C LEU A 106 -20.60 -32.38 20.48
N ALA A 107 -20.79 -32.14 19.18
CA ALA A 107 -21.82 -32.81 18.39
C ALA A 107 -21.55 -34.33 18.30
N GLY A 108 -20.30 -34.75 18.19
CA GLY A 108 -19.92 -36.16 18.18
C GLY A 108 -20.09 -36.87 19.53
N GLN A 109 -20.10 -36.15 20.66
CA GLN A 109 -20.36 -36.72 21.99
C GLN A 109 -21.86 -36.85 22.32
N LEU A 110 -22.71 -36.13 21.60
CA LEU A 110 -24.17 -36.13 21.78
C LEU A 110 -24.89 -37.09 20.81
N SER A 111 -24.17 -37.77 19.93
CA SER A 111 -24.67 -38.80 19.00
C SER A 111 -24.31 -40.19 19.48
#